data_AF-A0A0E0UVI3-F1
#
_entry.id   AF-A0A0E0UVI3-F1
#
_cell.length_a   1.000
_cell.length_b   1.000
_cell.length_c   1.000
_cell.angle_alpha   90.00
_cell.angle_beta   90.00
_cell.angle_gamma   90.00
#
_symmetry.space_group_name_H-M   'P 1'
#
loop_
_entity.id
_entity.type
_entity.pdbx_description
1 polymer ?
#
loop_
_entity_poly.entity_id
_entity_poly.type
_entity_poly.pdbx_seq_one_letter_code
_entity_poly.pdbx_strand_id
1 'polypeptide(L)'
;MNQGAERFLSNIGGLIITHEAYSDINDKDVSVFDPSKPTAWLDPAWVKECYEDIIKEKLCPVGVGFSEHMIFFVSESGGFYGGYDDYFCLIGDSVESGLLNLFKDHNFISLN
;
A
#
# COMPACT_ATOMS: atom_id res chain seq x y z
N MET A 1 3.40 5.07 -18.58
CA MET A 1 3.29 5.83 -17.32
C MET A 1 3.37 7.32 -17.65
N ASN A 2 2.60 8.19 -17.00
CA ASN A 2 2.77 9.63 -17.20
C ASN A 2 3.93 10.14 -16.30
N GLN A 3 4.54 11.26 -16.66
CA GLN A 3 5.70 11.82 -15.95
C GLN A 3 5.42 12.14 -14.47
N GLY A 4 4.17 12.39 -14.10
CA GLY A 4 3.77 12.63 -12.71
C GLY A 4 3.87 11.38 -11.85
N ALA A 5 3.38 10.24 -12.35
CA ALA A 5 3.50 8.94 -11.68
C ALA A 5 4.96 8.51 -11.53
N GLU A 6 5.79 8.69 -12.58
CA GLU A 6 7.23 8.42 -12.50
C GLU A 6 7.93 9.27 -11.44
N ARG A 7 7.63 10.58 -11.39
CA ARG A 7 8.25 11.50 -10.43
C ARG A 7 7.80 11.23 -9.00
N PHE A 8 6.54 10.87 -8.81
CA PHE A 8 6.00 10.49 -7.51
C PHE A 8 6.63 9.19 -7.00
N LEU A 9 6.64 8.13 -7.82
CA LEU A 9 7.30 6.85 -7.50
C LEU A 9 8.81 7.04 -7.28
N SER A 10 9.46 7.97 -7.97
CA SER A 10 10.88 8.29 -7.75
C SER A 10 11.14 9.03 -6.43
N ASN A 11 10.14 9.69 -5.86
CA ASN A 11 10.26 10.41 -4.57
C ASN A 11 9.88 9.53 -3.36
N ILE A 12 8.99 8.55 -3.57
CA ILE A 12 8.59 7.59 -2.53
C ILE A 12 9.42 6.29 -2.59
N GLY A 13 9.92 5.92 -3.77
CA GLY A 13 10.76 4.76 -3.98
C GLY A 13 12.01 4.80 -3.12
N GLY A 14 12.15 3.82 -2.24
CA GLY A 14 13.24 3.71 -1.26
C GLY A 14 12.98 4.40 0.07
N LEU A 15 11.78 4.98 0.29
CA LEU A 15 11.42 5.52 1.59
C LEU A 15 11.22 4.38 2.58
N ILE A 16 11.86 4.49 3.74
CA ILE A 16 11.73 3.58 4.87
C ILE A 16 11.22 4.38 6.05
N ILE A 17 10.06 4.01 6.58
CA ILE A 17 9.43 4.68 7.72
C ILE A 17 9.39 3.70 8.88
N THR A 18 10.06 4.05 9.98
CA THR A 18 9.91 3.36 11.26
C THR A 18 8.84 4.05 12.10
N HIS A 19 7.85 3.29 12.53
CA HIS A 19 6.72 3.78 13.33
C HIS A 19 6.43 2.82 14.49
N GLU A 20 5.56 3.21 15.41
CA GLU A 20 5.06 2.32 16.45
C GLU A 20 4.32 1.13 15.81
N ALA A 21 4.51 -0.07 16.34
CA ALA A 21 3.77 -1.23 15.87
C ALA A 21 2.30 -1.10 16.27
N TYR A 22 1.39 -1.45 15.36
CA TYR A 22 -0.04 -1.39 15.64
C TYR A 22 -0.48 -2.37 16.74
N SER A 23 0.22 -3.50 16.88
CA SER A 23 -0.08 -4.53 17.88
C SER A 23 0.50 -4.25 19.26
N ASP A 24 1.58 -3.45 19.35
CA ASP A 24 2.23 -3.07 20.61
C ASP A 24 2.91 -1.72 20.46
N ILE A 25 2.43 -0.72 21.21
CA ILE A 25 2.97 0.64 21.20
C ILE A 25 4.42 0.74 21.70
N ASN A 26 4.92 -0.28 22.40
CA ASN A 26 6.32 -0.34 22.84
C ASN A 26 7.24 -0.96 21.79
N ASP A 27 6.68 -1.54 20.73
CA ASP A 27 7.42 -2.12 19.63
C ASP A 27 7.43 -1.19 18.41
N LYS A 28 8.35 -1.44 17.49
CA LYS A 28 8.49 -0.68 16.25
C LYS A 28 8.22 -1.56 15.06
N ASP A 29 7.57 -0.99 14.08
CA ASP A 29 7.35 -1.59 12.77
C ASP A 29 7.95 -0.72 11.67
N VAL A 30 8.13 -1.31 10.49
CA VAL A 30 8.80 -0.68 9.37
C VAL A 30 7.94 -0.83 8.11
N SER A 31 7.59 0.31 7.54
CA SER A 31 7.01 0.39 6.20
C SER A 31 8.11 0.73 5.19
N VAL A 32 8.26 -0.09 4.16
CA VAL A 32 9.26 0.05 3.09
C VAL A 32 8.56 0.28 1.76
N PHE A 33 8.72 1.47 1.21
CA PHE A 33 8.17 1.85 -0.08
C PHE A 33 9.15 1.50 -1.20
N ASP A 34 9.30 0.20 -1.44
CA ASP A 34 10.08 -0.33 -2.54
C ASP A 34 9.18 -1.26 -3.37
N PRO A 35 8.81 -0.87 -4.61
CA PRO A 35 7.94 -1.68 -5.45
C PRO A 35 8.57 -3.02 -5.84
N SER A 36 9.90 -3.18 -5.75
CA SER A 36 10.57 -4.44 -6.06
C SER A 36 10.32 -5.54 -5.02
N LYS A 37 10.07 -5.16 -3.75
CA LYS A 37 9.77 -6.10 -2.67
C LYS A 37 8.53 -6.95 -2.94
N PRO A 38 7.32 -6.36 -3.13
CA PRO A 38 6.12 -7.15 -3.37
C PRO A 38 6.20 -7.92 -4.69
N THR A 39 6.87 -7.39 -5.72
CA THR A 39 6.95 -8.07 -7.03
C THR A 39 7.72 -9.40 -7.00
N ALA A 40 8.48 -9.69 -5.94
CA ALA A 40 9.19 -10.96 -5.81
C ALA A 40 8.26 -12.17 -5.58
N TRP A 41 7.06 -11.95 -5.05
CA TRP A 41 6.11 -13.01 -4.67
C TRP A 41 4.66 -12.75 -5.09
N LEU A 42 4.35 -11.54 -5.55
CA LEU A 42 2.99 -11.17 -5.94
C LEU A 42 2.64 -11.71 -7.32
N ASP A 43 1.57 -12.51 -7.39
CA ASP A 43 0.98 -12.96 -8.66
C ASP A 43 0.05 -11.87 -9.22
N PRO A 44 0.34 -11.26 -10.38
CA PRO A 44 -0.52 -10.25 -10.98
C PRO A 44 -1.93 -10.76 -11.32
N ALA A 45 -2.09 -12.06 -11.62
CA ALA A 45 -3.41 -12.64 -11.88
C ALA A 45 -4.25 -12.66 -10.60
N TRP A 46 -3.64 -13.02 -9.49
CA TRP A 46 -4.30 -13.02 -8.18
C TRP A 46 -4.67 -11.60 -7.73
N VAL A 47 -3.77 -10.62 -7.90
CA VAL A 47 -4.08 -9.20 -7.60
C VAL A 47 -5.28 -8.72 -8.40
N LYS A 48 -5.36 -9.12 -9.68
CA LYS A 48 -6.49 -8.78 -10.52
C LYS A 48 -7.80 -9.36 -9.98
N GLU A 49 -7.81 -10.67 -9.73
CA GLU A 49 -9.00 -11.40 -9.29
C GLU A 49 -9.47 -10.99 -7.88
N CYS A 50 -8.54 -10.76 -6.96
CA CYS A 50 -8.84 -10.47 -5.58
C CYS A 50 -9.04 -8.98 -5.29
N TYR A 51 -8.34 -8.08 -5.99
CA TYR A 51 -8.32 -6.64 -5.64
C TYR A 51 -8.78 -5.73 -6.78
N GLU A 52 -8.19 -5.81 -7.98
CA GLU A 52 -8.56 -4.90 -9.08
C GLU A 52 -10.02 -5.10 -9.51
N ASP A 53 -10.52 -6.33 -9.48
CA ASP A 53 -11.91 -6.63 -9.80
C ASP A 53 -12.91 -6.10 -8.76
N ILE A 54 -12.49 -5.80 -7.52
CA ILE A 54 -13.32 -5.15 -6.50
C ILE A 54 -13.51 -3.68 -6.84
N ILE A 55 -12.41 -2.97 -7.10
CA ILE A 55 -12.40 -1.51 -7.29
C ILE A 55 -12.59 -1.07 -8.75
N LYS A 56 -12.51 -2.00 -9.70
CA LYS A 56 -12.59 -1.76 -11.15
C LYS A 56 -11.50 -0.83 -11.69
N GLU A 57 -10.32 -0.85 -11.05
CA GLU A 57 -9.15 -0.04 -11.41
C GLU A 57 -7.87 -0.88 -11.33
N LYS A 58 -6.84 -0.45 -12.07
CA LYS A 58 -5.51 -1.07 -11.99
C LYS A 58 -4.78 -0.63 -10.71
N LEU A 59 -4.05 -1.57 -10.14
CA LEU A 59 -3.25 -1.35 -8.94
C LEU A 59 -1.76 -1.45 -9.25
N CYS A 60 -1.00 -0.44 -8.82
CA CYS A 60 0.44 -0.44 -8.86
C CYS A 60 0.98 -0.74 -7.46
N PRO A 61 1.71 -1.84 -7.23
CA PRO A 61 2.34 -2.09 -5.94
C PRO A 61 3.47 -1.07 -5.71
N VAL A 62 3.52 -0.48 -4.51
CA VAL A 62 4.46 0.60 -4.18
C VAL A 62 5.31 0.32 -2.93
N GLY A 63 5.02 -0.74 -2.19
CA GLY A 63 5.77 -1.09 -1.00
C GLY A 63 5.11 -2.17 -0.15
N VAL A 64 5.67 -2.36 1.04
CA VAL A 64 5.17 -3.30 2.05
C VAL A 64 5.26 -2.68 3.45
N GLY A 65 4.42 -3.16 4.36
CA GLY A 65 4.47 -2.83 5.79
C GLY A 65 3.95 -3.99 6.63
N PHE A 66 3.80 -3.79 7.94
CA PHE A 66 3.30 -4.83 8.85
C PHE A 66 4.12 -6.11 8.79
N SER A 67 5.42 -6.01 9.08
CA SER A 67 6.37 -7.14 8.93
C SER A 67 6.35 -7.77 7.53
N GLU A 68 6.18 -6.93 6.50
CA GLU A 68 6.08 -7.30 5.08
C GLU A 68 4.84 -8.13 4.70
N HIS A 69 3.90 -8.33 5.61
CA HIS A 69 2.65 -9.03 5.31
C HIS A 69 1.73 -8.18 4.44
N MET A 70 1.63 -6.87 4.69
CA MET A 70 0.76 -6.02 3.89
C MET A 70 1.50 -5.42 2.71
N ILE A 71 0.92 -5.55 1.52
CA ILE A 71 1.37 -4.86 0.31
C ILE A 71 0.59 -3.56 0.16
N PHE A 72 1.32 -2.48 -0.12
CA PHE A 72 0.73 -1.18 -0.42
C PHE A 72 0.57 -1.00 -1.93
N PHE A 73 -0.57 -0.44 -2.33
CA PHE A 73 -0.88 -0.18 -3.73
C PHE A 73 -1.34 1.27 -3.94
N VAL A 74 -1.12 1.77 -5.16
CA VAL A 74 -1.73 2.99 -5.68
C VAL A 74 -2.57 2.66 -6.89
N SER A 75 -3.82 3.12 -6.93
CA SER A 75 -4.69 2.97 -8.11
C SER A 75 -4.42 4.02 -9.18
N GLU A 76 -4.96 3.83 -10.39
CA GLU A 76 -4.87 4.82 -11.48
C GLU A 76 -5.51 6.17 -11.12
N SER A 77 -6.56 6.17 -10.29
CA SER A 77 -7.19 7.40 -9.76
C SER A 77 -6.40 8.06 -8.62
N GLY A 78 -5.36 7.41 -8.09
CA GLY A 78 -4.50 7.93 -7.03
C GLY A 78 -4.86 7.50 -5.62
N GLY A 79 -5.85 6.60 -5.46
CA GLY A 79 -6.19 6.01 -4.16
C GLY A 79 -5.06 5.13 -3.63
N PHE A 80 -4.93 5.07 -2.30
CA PHE A 80 -3.92 4.32 -1.58
C PHE A 80 -4.56 3.15 -0.83
N TYR A 81 -4.07 1.94 -1.08
CA TYR A 81 -4.70 0.69 -0.66
C TYR A 81 -3.71 -0.24 0.04
N GLY A 82 -4.22 -1.13 0.88
CA GLY A 82 -3.49 -2.20 1.52
C GLY A 82 -4.12 -3.55 1.19
N GLY A 83 -3.29 -4.57 0.94
CA GLY A 83 -3.74 -5.94 0.73
C GLY A 83 -2.86 -6.97 1.45
N TYR A 84 -3.48 -7.97 2.06
CA TYR A 84 -2.84 -9.13 2.66
C TYR A 84 -3.80 -10.32 2.62
N ASP A 85 -3.44 -11.43 1.98
CA ASP A 85 -4.31 -12.59 1.79
C ASP A 85 -5.72 -12.18 1.31
N ASP A 86 -6.78 -12.64 1.98
CA ASP A 86 -8.17 -12.29 1.69
C ASP A 86 -8.59 -10.92 2.20
N TYR A 87 -7.72 -10.15 2.85
CA TYR A 87 -7.99 -8.79 3.30
C TYR A 87 -7.55 -7.74 2.28
N PHE A 88 -8.45 -6.81 1.95
CA PHE A 88 -8.21 -5.68 1.07
C PHE A 88 -8.90 -4.42 1.60
N CYS A 89 -8.18 -3.30 1.67
CA CYS A 89 -8.74 -2.07 2.22
C CYS A 89 -8.32 -0.82 1.45
N LEU A 90 -9.21 0.18 1.49
CA LEU A 90 -8.86 1.56 1.19
C LEU A 90 -8.22 2.19 2.43
N ILE A 91 -6.99 2.66 2.28
CA ILE A 91 -6.29 3.41 3.32
C ILE A 91 -6.56 4.91 3.14
N GLY A 92 -6.60 5.42 1.91
CA GLY A 92 -6.95 6.82 1.62
C GLY A 92 -7.31 7.05 0.15
N ASP A 93 -8.13 8.05 -0.12
CA ASP A 93 -8.52 8.48 -1.48
C ASP A 93 -7.40 9.20 -2.25
N SER A 94 -6.30 9.47 -1.57
CA SER A 94 -5.05 9.98 -2.12
C SER A 94 -3.89 9.35 -1.37
N VAL A 95 -2.68 9.48 -1.91
CA VAL A 95 -1.46 9.10 -1.17
C VAL A 95 -1.34 9.88 0.13
N GLU A 96 -1.60 11.19 0.12
CA GLU A 96 -1.41 12.04 1.30
C GLU A 96 -2.35 11.62 2.44
N SER A 97 -3.64 11.47 2.12
CA SER A 97 -4.63 10.95 3.08
C SER A 97 -4.29 9.51 3.50
N GLY A 98 -3.78 8.71 2.57
CA GLY A 98 -3.32 7.34 2.83
C GLY A 98 -2.18 7.27 3.85
N LEU A 99 -1.14 8.11 3.72
CA LEU A 99 -0.02 8.15 4.65
C LEU A 99 -0.45 8.67 6.04
N LEU A 100 -1.34 9.66 6.09
CA LEU A 100 -1.91 10.16 7.35
C LEU A 100 -2.72 9.07 8.07
N ASN A 101 -3.58 8.36 7.34
CA ASN A 101 -4.34 7.25 7.89
C ASN A 101 -3.44 6.09 8.31
N LEU A 102 -2.39 5.79 7.53
CA LEU A 102 -1.47 4.70 7.84
C LEU A 102 -0.61 4.95 9.09
N PHE A 103 -0.12 6.18 9.30
CA PHE A 103 0.87 6.44 10.36
C PHE A 103 0.35 7.23 11.55
N LYS A 104 -0.88 7.74 11.48
CA LYS A 104 -1.42 8.61 12.53
C LYS A 104 -2.84 8.23 12.93
N ASP A 105 -3.76 8.20 11.97
CA ASP A 105 -5.19 8.10 12.29
C ASP A 105 -5.69 6.66 12.37
N HIS A 106 -4.93 5.72 11.80
CA HIS A 106 -5.19 4.27 11.85
C HIS A 106 -6.58 3.89 11.30
N ASN A 107 -6.99 4.57 10.22
CA ASN A 107 -8.34 4.48 9.67
C ASN A 107 -8.34 3.79 8.31
N PHE A 108 -8.83 2.55 8.26
CA PHE A 108 -8.90 1.73 7.05
C PHE A 108 -10.34 1.28 6.78
N ILE A 109 -10.76 1.33 5.52
CA ILE A 109 -12.08 0.87 5.08
C ILE A 109 -11.90 -0.49 4.40
N SER A 110 -12.38 -1.56 5.03
CA SER A 110 -12.38 -2.90 4.40
C SER A 110 -13.25 -2.90 3.15
N LEU A 111 -12.75 -3.50 2.08
CA LEU A 111 -13.43 -3.63 0.79
C LEU A 111 -13.86 -5.07 0.51
N ASN A 112 -13.53 -5.99 1.41
CA ASN A 112 -13.98 -7.38 1.47
C ASN A 112 -14.17 -7.84 2.92
#